data_AF-A0A960EA38-F1
#
_entry.id   AF-A0A960EA38-F1
#
_cell.length_a   1.000
_cell.length_b   1.000
_cell.length_c   1.000
_cell.angle_alpha   90.00
_cell.angle_beta   90.00
_cell.angle_gamma   90.00
#
_symmetry.space_group_name_H-M   'P 1'
#
loop_
_entity.id
_entity.type
_entity.pdbx_description
1 polymer ?
#
loop_
_entity_poly.entity_id
_entity_poly.type
_entity_poly.pdbx_seq_one_letter_code
_entity_poly.pdbx_strand_id
1 'polypeptide(L)'
;MTHSRFLRFTLALATMAVSTVAATTTAPSTAAALDSTPWTLPVTPPRCTTTQANSGDVAGCLMVFYNDPSTIGWGSPPAPGVGTGWNWSGYWYNGSPALAGWESTQIATNTTTVAGMRAGTLQTHTYALPLFEGFLAEIAANGYAVHGASGYSFRCTSGNGGWSCPSGDPDDLSNHAWGLAIDMNAGTNPIRSYAGINGATACQTPVQTDMPRWVIQTAEKWGLYWGGYGWNSGCQSTSTQRSSVYRDPPHFEFRGTPAQAQAIYEFNLRNDPRRQCFDTVTEAGTALEQCNVTGVPEAGWRLPVDTAPPAGATAAMINITATEPAAAGFLTLEACSPNQPHDTSAVNFAKGETAAAMAVVPIDANGRFCVYRSTAVHSIVDVVGYLTDSGERLWFDPSTPQRLVDTRETGNGAR
;
A
#
# COMPACT_ATOMS: atom_id res chain seq x y z
N MET A 1 -37.73 35.79 76.55
CA MET A 1 -37.63 37.15 75.96
C MET A 1 -37.11 37.02 74.53
N THR A 2 -37.87 37.58 73.58
CA THR A 2 -37.48 38.17 72.27
C THR A 2 -36.65 37.31 71.31
N HIS A 3 -37.18 36.75 70.21
CA HIS A 3 -37.66 37.34 68.93
C HIS A 3 -36.87 36.60 67.79
N SER A 4 -37.48 35.63 67.12
CA SER A 4 -38.09 35.74 65.77
C SER A 4 -37.17 36.31 64.69
N ARG A 5 -36.86 35.47 63.69
CA ARG A 5 -36.98 35.84 62.26
C ARG A 5 -37.09 34.57 61.39
N PHE A 6 -38.32 34.35 60.94
CA PHE A 6 -38.66 33.56 59.76
C PHE A 6 -37.99 34.18 58.52
N LEU A 7 -37.42 33.35 57.65
CA LEU A 7 -37.34 33.65 56.23
C LEU A 7 -37.74 32.40 55.43
N ARG A 8 -38.85 32.53 54.70
CA ARG A 8 -39.29 31.62 53.64
C ARG A 8 -38.43 31.89 52.41
N PHE A 9 -37.98 30.85 51.71
CA PHE A 9 -37.81 30.92 50.25
C PHE A 9 -38.13 29.57 49.61
N THR A 10 -38.64 29.71 48.40
CA THR A 10 -39.55 28.82 47.71
C THR A 10 -38.81 27.88 46.76
N LEU A 11 -39.38 26.68 46.64
CA LEU A 11 -39.29 25.67 45.59
C LEU A 11 -38.63 26.06 44.24
N ALA A 12 -37.70 25.23 43.76
CA ALA A 12 -37.52 24.97 42.34
C ALA A 12 -37.17 23.48 42.15
N LEU A 13 -38.19 22.67 41.83
CA LEU A 13 -38.01 21.31 41.32
C LEU A 13 -37.53 21.43 39.87
N ALA A 14 -36.25 21.14 39.62
CA ALA A 14 -35.75 20.96 38.26
C ALA A 14 -35.98 19.50 37.85
N THR A 15 -37.00 19.26 37.03
CA THR A 15 -37.16 18.02 36.26
C THR A 15 -36.02 17.91 35.25
N MET A 16 -35.02 17.06 35.52
CA MET A 16 -34.06 16.69 34.49
C MET A 16 -34.73 15.75 33.50
N ALA A 17 -34.92 16.22 32.28
CA ALA A 17 -35.26 15.38 31.14
C ALA A 17 -34.07 14.44 30.86
N VAL A 18 -34.29 13.14 30.97
CA VAL A 18 -33.34 12.12 30.52
C VAL A 18 -33.39 12.10 29.00
N SER A 19 -32.46 12.81 28.36
CA SER A 19 -32.20 12.65 26.93
C SER A 19 -31.43 11.34 26.73
N THR A 20 -32.13 10.28 26.34
CA THR A 20 -31.48 9.08 25.80
C THR A 20 -30.83 9.45 24.48
N VAL A 21 -29.52 9.72 24.49
CA VAL A 21 -28.73 9.76 23.27
C VAL A 21 -28.54 8.31 22.83
N ALA A 22 -29.39 7.86 21.91
CA ALA A 22 -29.12 6.63 21.17
C ALA A 22 -27.86 6.89 20.34
N ALA A 23 -26.74 6.31 20.76
CA ALA A 23 -25.54 6.24 19.94
C ALA A 23 -25.89 5.39 18.71
N THR A 24 -26.21 6.03 17.60
CA THR A 24 -26.25 5.37 16.30
C THR A 24 -24.82 5.01 15.95
N THR A 25 -24.40 3.80 16.29
CA THR A 25 -23.25 3.17 15.67
C THR A 25 -23.59 2.99 14.20
N THR A 26 -23.19 3.93 13.36
CA THR A 26 -23.12 3.67 11.91
C THR A 26 -22.10 2.55 11.75
N ALA A 27 -22.58 1.35 11.45
CA ALA A 27 -21.72 0.30 10.94
C ALA A 27 -20.88 0.89 9.79
N PRO A 28 -19.59 0.54 9.66
CA PRO A 28 -18.82 0.93 8.49
C PRO A 28 -19.66 0.55 7.27
N SER A 29 -19.88 1.50 6.36
CA SER A 29 -20.61 1.24 5.12
C SER A 29 -19.98 0.00 4.50
N THR A 30 -20.74 -1.08 4.38
CA THR A 30 -20.31 -2.25 3.61
C THR A 30 -19.91 -1.71 2.25
N ALA A 31 -18.63 -1.83 1.89
CA ALA A 31 -18.15 -1.41 0.59
C ALA A 31 -19.13 -1.95 -0.46
N ALA A 32 -19.66 -1.07 -1.30
CA ALA A 32 -20.61 -1.47 -2.32
C ALA A 32 -19.98 -2.62 -3.12
N ALA A 33 -20.73 -3.71 -3.32
CA ALA A 33 -20.24 -4.85 -4.07
C ALA A 33 -19.80 -4.38 -5.46
N LEU A 34 -18.63 -4.85 -5.92
CA LEU A 34 -18.11 -4.51 -7.25
C LEU A 34 -19.04 -5.05 -8.33
N ASP A 35 -19.48 -4.17 -9.23
CA ASP A 35 -20.27 -4.57 -10.40
C ASP A 35 -19.38 -5.33 -11.39
N SER A 36 -19.55 -6.64 -11.44
CA SER A 36 -18.78 -7.54 -12.30
C SER A 36 -19.36 -7.67 -13.71
N THR A 37 -20.30 -6.79 -14.10
CA THR A 37 -20.80 -6.73 -15.47
C THR A 37 -19.70 -6.25 -16.42
N PRO A 38 -19.42 -6.98 -17.53
CA PRO A 38 -18.37 -6.59 -18.47
C PRO A 38 -18.56 -5.19 -19.06
N TRP A 39 -17.46 -4.46 -19.24
CA TRP A 39 -17.50 -3.08 -19.75
C TRP A 39 -17.48 -3.04 -21.28
N THR A 40 -18.66 -3.24 -21.87
CA THR A 40 -18.80 -3.44 -23.31
C THR A 40 -18.85 -2.16 -24.16
N LEU A 41 -19.12 -0.99 -23.58
CA LEU A 41 -19.10 0.31 -24.28
C LEU A 41 -18.24 1.31 -23.51
N PRO A 42 -16.91 1.14 -23.53
CA PRO A 42 -16.05 1.97 -22.70
C PRO A 42 -15.96 3.40 -23.23
N VAL A 43 -15.92 4.32 -22.27
CA VAL A 43 -15.77 5.76 -22.47
C VAL A 43 -14.40 6.12 -21.93
N THR A 44 -13.63 6.85 -22.72
CA THR A 44 -12.27 7.23 -22.35
C THR A 44 -12.33 8.30 -21.24
N PRO A 45 -11.62 8.14 -20.11
CA PRO A 45 -11.50 9.19 -19.11
C PRO A 45 -10.77 10.43 -19.65
N PRO A 46 -10.85 11.58 -18.96
CA PRO A 46 -10.01 12.73 -19.28
C PRO A 46 -8.52 12.40 -19.12
N ARG A 47 -7.66 13.20 -19.75
CA ARG A 47 -6.20 13.07 -19.57
C ARG A 47 -5.80 13.57 -18.19
N CYS A 48 -4.81 12.93 -17.57
CA CYS A 48 -4.23 13.45 -16.34
C CYS A 48 -3.57 14.80 -16.59
N THR A 49 -3.75 15.73 -15.66
CA THR A 49 -2.94 16.95 -15.61
C THR A 49 -1.51 16.61 -15.21
N THR A 50 -0.55 17.49 -15.52
CA THR A 50 0.85 17.32 -15.05
C THR A 50 0.93 17.20 -13.53
N THR A 51 0.09 17.95 -12.80
CA THR A 51 0.04 17.88 -11.32
C THR A 51 -0.39 16.50 -10.83
N GLN A 52 -1.47 15.93 -11.40
CA GLN A 52 -1.92 14.58 -11.06
C GLN A 52 -0.88 13.52 -11.43
N ALA A 53 -0.31 13.63 -12.63
CA ALA A 53 0.71 12.71 -13.11
C ALA A 53 1.96 12.70 -12.20
N ASN A 54 2.36 13.87 -11.70
CA ASN A 54 3.53 14.00 -10.83
C ASN A 54 3.24 13.67 -9.36
N SER A 55 1.98 13.76 -8.89
CA SER A 55 1.61 13.35 -7.52
C SER A 55 1.39 11.84 -7.38
N GLY A 56 1.13 11.15 -8.48
CA GLY A 56 0.75 9.75 -8.52
C GLY A 56 -0.75 9.49 -8.31
N ASP A 57 -1.54 10.53 -8.03
CA ASP A 57 -3.00 10.45 -7.92
C ASP A 57 -3.63 10.54 -9.31
N VAL A 58 -3.67 9.38 -9.98
CA VAL A 58 -4.06 9.26 -11.40
C VAL A 58 -5.36 8.48 -11.61
N ALA A 59 -6.05 8.10 -10.53
CA ALA A 59 -7.30 7.38 -10.63
C ALA A 59 -8.35 8.20 -11.41
N GLY A 60 -8.98 7.57 -12.41
CA GLY A 60 -10.00 8.21 -13.25
C GLY A 60 -9.49 9.20 -14.28
N CYS A 61 -8.17 9.27 -14.52
CA CYS A 61 -7.58 9.97 -15.65
C CYS A 61 -6.58 9.08 -16.39
N LEU A 62 -6.29 9.43 -17.64
CA LEU A 62 -5.33 8.66 -18.45
C LEU A 62 -3.97 9.33 -18.53
N MET A 63 -2.94 8.53 -18.25
CA MET A 63 -1.54 8.81 -18.56
C MET A 63 -1.34 8.68 -20.07
N VAL A 64 -1.48 9.77 -20.82
CA VAL A 64 -1.34 9.79 -22.29
C VAL A 64 -0.46 10.94 -22.77
N PHE A 65 0.65 11.16 -22.07
CA PHE A 65 1.70 12.04 -22.56
C PHE A 65 2.39 11.31 -23.72
N TYR A 66 2.15 11.76 -24.95
CA TYR A 66 2.76 11.19 -26.15
C TYR A 66 4.22 11.60 -26.20
N ASN A 67 5.03 10.91 -25.41
CA ASN A 67 6.46 11.09 -25.41
C ASN A 67 7.07 9.79 -25.93
N ASP A 68 7.97 9.92 -26.90
CA ASP A 68 8.86 8.83 -27.29
C ASP A 68 9.59 8.35 -26.02
N PRO A 69 9.46 7.07 -25.62
CA PRO A 69 10.12 6.52 -24.44
C PRO A 69 11.63 6.81 -24.39
N SER A 70 12.29 6.91 -25.57
CA SER A 70 13.71 7.24 -25.70
C SER A 70 14.06 8.62 -25.13
N THR A 71 13.09 9.53 -25.11
CA THR A 71 13.29 10.95 -24.74
C THR A 71 12.93 11.26 -23.29
N ILE A 72 12.34 10.31 -22.56
CA ILE A 72 11.76 10.56 -21.22
C ILE A 72 12.32 9.68 -20.11
N GLY A 73 13.54 9.18 -20.29
CA GLY A 73 14.35 8.62 -19.20
C GLY A 73 14.23 7.11 -19.01
N TRP A 74 13.59 6.38 -19.94
CA TRP A 74 13.57 4.91 -19.92
C TRP A 74 14.88 4.27 -20.40
N GLY A 75 15.84 5.08 -20.84
CA GLY A 75 17.00 4.59 -21.60
C GLY A 75 16.65 4.39 -23.06
N SER A 76 17.53 3.75 -23.83
CA SER A 76 17.26 3.42 -25.23
C SER A 76 17.66 1.97 -25.51
N PRO A 77 16.72 1.10 -25.93
CA PRO A 77 17.04 -0.24 -26.38
C PRO A 77 17.89 -0.17 -27.66
N PRO A 78 18.66 -1.23 -27.95
CA PRO A 78 19.45 -1.29 -29.17
C PRO A 78 18.54 -1.41 -30.40
N ALA A 79 18.98 -0.81 -31.50
CA ALA A 79 18.36 -0.95 -32.81
C ALA A 79 18.36 -2.42 -33.28
N PRO A 80 17.19 -3.04 -33.57
CA PRO A 80 17.12 -4.40 -34.07
C PRO A 80 17.91 -4.59 -35.37
N GLY A 81 18.71 -5.66 -35.44
CA GLY A 81 19.51 -5.98 -36.62
C GLY A 81 20.78 -5.14 -36.79
N VAL A 82 21.04 -4.14 -35.94
CA VAL A 82 22.28 -3.37 -35.94
C VAL A 82 23.29 -4.01 -34.98
N GLY A 83 24.44 -4.42 -35.50
CA GLY A 83 25.47 -5.14 -34.74
C GLY A 83 25.44 -6.66 -34.98
N THR A 84 26.07 -7.43 -34.10
CA THR A 84 26.26 -8.87 -34.27
C THR A 84 25.30 -9.69 -33.41
N GLY A 85 25.07 -10.96 -33.80
CA GLY A 85 24.37 -11.94 -32.97
C GLY A 85 22.83 -11.90 -33.02
N TRP A 86 22.23 -10.98 -33.76
CA TRP A 86 20.77 -10.90 -33.90
C TRP A 86 20.16 -12.15 -34.54
N ASN A 87 19.07 -12.63 -33.95
CA ASN A 87 18.22 -13.67 -34.49
C ASN A 87 16.75 -13.23 -34.41
N TRP A 88 16.04 -13.36 -35.52
CA TRP A 88 14.61 -13.03 -35.63
C TRP A 88 13.80 -14.31 -35.76
N SER A 89 12.86 -14.53 -34.84
CA SER A 89 12.04 -15.75 -34.78
C SER A 89 10.80 -15.70 -35.67
N GLY A 90 10.56 -14.59 -36.37
CA GLY A 90 9.28 -14.28 -37.02
C GLY A 90 8.35 -13.42 -36.17
N TYR A 91 8.65 -13.25 -34.87
CA TYR A 91 7.82 -12.48 -33.95
C TYR A 91 8.63 -11.60 -32.97
N TRP A 92 9.75 -12.09 -32.46
CA TRP A 92 10.64 -11.35 -31.57
C TRP A 92 12.09 -11.47 -32.03
N TYR A 93 12.94 -10.58 -31.53
CA TYR A 93 14.38 -10.57 -31.75
C TYR A 93 15.11 -11.02 -30.49
N ASN A 94 16.21 -11.76 -30.64
CA ASN A 94 17.11 -12.15 -29.56
C ASN A 94 18.56 -12.34 -30.04
N GLY A 95 19.44 -12.82 -29.15
CA GLY A 95 20.81 -13.26 -29.48
C GLY A 95 21.87 -12.16 -29.55
N SER A 96 21.47 -10.89 -29.66
CA SER A 96 22.41 -9.76 -29.68
C SER A 96 23.04 -9.52 -28.30
N PRO A 97 24.37 -9.38 -28.19
CA PRO A 97 25.04 -8.97 -26.95
C PRO A 97 24.59 -7.59 -26.45
N ALA A 98 24.29 -6.67 -27.36
CA ALA A 98 23.78 -5.35 -26.99
C ALA A 98 22.38 -5.44 -26.37
N LEU A 99 21.53 -6.33 -26.92
CA LEU A 99 20.22 -6.61 -26.35
C LEU A 99 20.33 -7.26 -24.97
N ALA A 100 21.22 -8.25 -24.81
CA ALA A 100 21.46 -8.87 -23.52
C ALA A 100 21.94 -7.84 -22.46
N GLY A 101 22.77 -6.87 -22.87
CA GLY A 101 23.18 -5.75 -22.00
C GLY A 101 22.00 -4.87 -21.57
N TRP A 102 21.13 -4.51 -22.50
CA TRP A 102 19.88 -3.79 -22.20
C TRP A 102 18.98 -4.57 -21.24
N GLU A 103 18.68 -5.82 -21.58
CA GLU A 103 17.83 -6.72 -20.78
C GLU A 103 18.35 -6.85 -19.35
N SER A 104 19.67 -7.01 -19.18
CA SER A 104 20.29 -7.17 -17.86
C SER A 104 20.18 -5.97 -16.91
N THR A 105 19.87 -4.77 -17.45
CA THR A 105 19.82 -3.53 -16.66
C THR A 105 18.42 -2.94 -16.59
N GLN A 106 17.63 -3.08 -17.65
CA GLN A 106 16.32 -2.43 -17.76
C GLN A 106 15.15 -3.38 -17.57
N ILE A 107 15.33 -4.69 -17.74
CA ILE A 107 14.24 -5.65 -17.64
C ILE A 107 14.36 -6.44 -16.34
N ALA A 108 13.30 -6.40 -15.55
CA ALA A 108 13.18 -7.12 -14.29
C ALA A 108 12.08 -8.17 -14.39
N THR A 109 12.18 -9.17 -13.52
CA THR A 109 11.11 -10.17 -13.31
C THR A 109 10.44 -9.93 -11.96
N ASN A 110 9.17 -10.30 -11.85
CA ASN A 110 8.50 -10.39 -10.55
C ASN A 110 9.27 -11.35 -9.62
N THR A 111 9.59 -10.90 -8.42
CA THR A 111 10.37 -11.69 -7.44
C THR A 111 9.49 -12.54 -6.53
N THR A 112 8.19 -12.27 -6.53
CA THR A 112 7.18 -12.98 -5.74
C THR A 112 6.01 -13.41 -6.61
N THR A 113 5.08 -14.18 -6.04
CA THR A 113 3.87 -14.59 -6.78
C THR A 113 2.95 -13.40 -6.97
N VAL A 114 2.47 -13.16 -8.20
CA VAL A 114 1.58 -12.05 -8.56
C VAL A 114 0.37 -12.59 -9.30
N ALA A 115 -0.83 -12.37 -8.76
CA ALA A 115 -2.08 -12.86 -9.36
C ALA A 115 -2.06 -14.36 -9.71
N GLY A 116 -1.44 -15.19 -8.86
CA GLY A 116 -1.26 -16.64 -9.09
C GLY A 116 -0.11 -17.03 -10.03
N MET A 117 0.52 -16.06 -10.71
CA MET A 117 1.72 -16.30 -11.50
C MET A 117 2.96 -16.40 -10.60
N ARG A 118 3.83 -17.38 -10.87
CA ARG A 118 5.03 -17.64 -10.08
C ARG A 118 6.05 -16.51 -10.24
N ALA A 119 6.95 -16.38 -9.27
CA ALA A 119 8.15 -15.55 -9.42
C ALA A 119 8.90 -15.91 -10.72
N GLY A 120 9.42 -14.91 -11.42
CA GLY A 120 10.12 -15.07 -12.70
C GLY A 120 9.23 -15.08 -13.96
N THR A 121 7.89 -15.04 -13.81
CA THR A 121 6.95 -15.18 -14.95
C THR A 121 6.70 -13.86 -15.67
N LEU A 122 6.43 -12.79 -14.91
CA LEU A 122 6.14 -11.47 -15.45
C LEU A 122 7.46 -10.71 -15.60
N GLN A 123 7.83 -10.41 -16.84
CA GLN A 123 8.98 -9.59 -17.19
C GLN A 123 8.50 -8.23 -17.68
N THR A 124 9.03 -7.13 -17.16
CA THR A 124 8.74 -5.76 -17.64
C THR A 124 9.93 -4.86 -17.35
N HIS A 125 9.84 -3.58 -17.68
CA HIS A 125 10.87 -2.61 -17.32
C HIS A 125 10.97 -2.49 -15.79
N THR A 126 12.18 -2.37 -15.24
CA THR A 126 12.46 -2.26 -13.80
C THR A 126 11.60 -1.21 -13.08
N TYR A 127 11.46 0.00 -13.65
CA TYR A 127 10.63 1.06 -13.05
C TYR A 127 9.12 0.88 -13.23
N ALA A 128 8.69 0.11 -14.24
CA ALA A 128 7.26 -0.11 -14.52
C ALA A 128 6.73 -1.38 -13.86
N LEU A 129 7.60 -2.34 -13.52
CA LEU A 129 7.23 -3.61 -12.89
C LEU A 129 6.30 -3.43 -11.68
N PRO A 130 6.58 -2.51 -10.73
CA PRO A 130 5.72 -2.34 -9.56
C PRO A 130 4.28 -1.89 -9.89
N LEU A 131 4.09 -1.17 -11.01
CA LEU A 131 2.75 -0.77 -11.46
C LEU A 131 1.94 -1.97 -11.95
N PHE A 132 2.57 -2.83 -12.76
CA PHE A 132 1.92 -4.02 -13.28
C PHE A 132 1.67 -5.05 -12.17
N GLU A 133 2.63 -5.23 -11.26
CA GLU A 133 2.44 -6.09 -10.09
C GLU A 133 1.29 -5.60 -9.21
N GLY A 134 1.25 -4.29 -8.91
CA GLY A 134 0.18 -3.66 -8.15
C GLY A 134 -1.19 -3.83 -8.80
N PHE A 135 -1.29 -3.54 -10.10
CA PHE A 135 -2.51 -3.71 -10.89
C PHE A 135 -3.01 -5.16 -10.85
N LEU A 136 -2.16 -6.12 -11.21
CA LEU A 136 -2.53 -7.54 -11.30
C LEU A 136 -2.87 -8.11 -9.92
N ALA A 137 -2.11 -7.76 -8.89
CA ALA A 137 -2.38 -8.19 -7.51
C ALA A 137 -3.72 -7.63 -7.00
N GLU A 138 -4.01 -6.35 -7.28
CA GLU A 138 -5.25 -5.72 -6.82
C GLU A 138 -6.49 -6.31 -7.50
N ILE A 139 -6.47 -6.51 -8.81
CA ILE A 139 -7.63 -7.10 -9.50
C ILE A 139 -7.86 -8.55 -9.09
N ALA A 140 -6.78 -9.32 -8.87
CA ALA A 140 -6.88 -10.69 -8.39
C ALA A 140 -7.43 -10.76 -6.96
N ALA A 141 -6.95 -9.88 -6.06
CA ALA A 141 -7.46 -9.78 -4.70
C ALA A 141 -8.95 -9.38 -4.65
N ASN A 142 -9.42 -8.63 -5.63
CA ASN A 142 -10.82 -8.23 -5.79
C ASN A 142 -11.68 -9.24 -6.58
N GLY A 143 -11.12 -10.41 -6.95
CA GLY A 143 -11.86 -11.54 -7.49
C GLY A 143 -11.88 -11.64 -9.02
N TYR A 144 -11.15 -10.81 -9.77
CA TYR A 144 -10.97 -11.01 -11.20
C TYR A 144 -9.92 -12.09 -11.46
N ALA A 145 -10.28 -13.11 -12.25
CA ALA A 145 -9.39 -14.24 -12.54
C ALA A 145 -8.35 -13.87 -13.61
N VAL A 146 -7.09 -13.72 -13.20
CA VAL A 146 -5.96 -13.59 -14.13
C VAL A 146 -5.47 -14.99 -14.49
N HIS A 147 -5.74 -15.43 -15.71
CA HIS A 147 -5.34 -16.75 -16.21
C HIS A 147 -3.94 -16.76 -16.83
N GLY A 148 -3.43 -15.58 -17.17
CA GLY A 148 -2.06 -15.39 -17.62
C GLY A 148 -1.84 -13.94 -18.05
N ALA A 149 -0.61 -13.47 -17.88
CA ALA A 149 -0.14 -12.20 -18.40
C ALA A 149 1.26 -12.35 -19.00
N SER A 150 1.55 -11.58 -20.05
CA SER A 150 2.88 -11.50 -20.67
C SER A 150 3.28 -10.05 -20.82
N GLY A 151 4.49 -9.70 -20.38
CA GLY A 151 5.02 -8.35 -20.50
C GLY A 151 6.04 -8.24 -21.62
N TYR A 152 7.31 -8.13 -21.24
CA TYR A 152 8.45 -7.91 -22.10
C TYR A 152 8.56 -8.95 -23.21
N SER A 153 8.68 -8.44 -24.42
CA SER A 153 9.13 -9.22 -25.58
C SER A 153 9.77 -8.23 -26.55
N PHE A 154 11.03 -8.44 -26.90
CA PHE A 154 11.74 -7.53 -27.80
C PHE A 154 11.22 -7.68 -29.24
N ARG A 155 10.14 -6.97 -29.57
CA ARG A 155 9.39 -7.05 -30.83
C ARG A 155 9.02 -5.68 -31.39
N CYS A 156 8.83 -5.64 -32.70
CA CYS A 156 8.40 -4.43 -33.41
C CYS A 156 6.88 -4.29 -33.37
N THR A 157 6.36 -3.15 -33.82
CA THR A 157 4.92 -2.96 -34.00
C THR A 157 4.44 -3.73 -35.24
N SER A 158 3.28 -4.38 -35.17
CA SER A 158 2.73 -5.14 -36.31
C SER A 158 2.27 -4.25 -37.48
N GLY A 159 2.28 -2.93 -37.33
CA GLY A 159 1.79 -1.95 -38.31
C GLY A 159 2.73 -1.75 -39.49
N ASN A 160 4.02 -2.10 -39.38
CA ASN A 160 5.06 -1.79 -40.37
C ASN A 160 5.30 -2.94 -41.37
N GLY A 161 4.26 -3.70 -41.70
CA GLY A 161 4.34 -4.82 -42.66
C GLY A 161 4.68 -6.18 -42.02
N GLY A 162 4.59 -6.30 -40.69
CA GLY A 162 4.87 -7.52 -39.93
C GLY A 162 5.45 -7.20 -38.55
N TRP A 163 5.97 -8.23 -37.87
CA TRP A 163 6.66 -8.09 -36.57
C TRP A 163 8.18 -7.83 -36.70
N SER A 164 8.65 -7.53 -37.91
CA SER A 164 10.03 -7.10 -38.16
C SER A 164 10.16 -5.58 -38.02
N CYS A 165 11.38 -5.08 -37.82
CA CYS A 165 11.71 -3.64 -37.81
C CYS A 165 12.44 -3.31 -39.11
N PRO A 166 11.75 -2.92 -40.19
CA PRO A 166 12.38 -2.73 -41.49
C PRO A 166 13.29 -1.50 -41.52
N SER A 167 13.01 -0.49 -40.69
CA SER A 167 13.84 0.71 -40.61
C SER A 167 15.08 0.51 -39.74
N GLY A 168 15.03 -0.46 -38.81
CA GLY A 168 16.02 -0.63 -37.75
C GLY A 168 15.95 0.46 -36.67
N ASP A 169 14.98 1.37 -36.73
CA ASP A 169 14.80 2.46 -35.78
C ASP A 169 14.07 1.98 -34.50
N PRO A 170 14.50 2.38 -33.29
CA PRO A 170 13.73 2.17 -32.06
C PRO A 170 12.27 2.65 -32.12
N ASP A 171 11.92 3.60 -32.99
CA ASP A 171 10.53 4.02 -33.22
C ASP A 171 9.62 2.90 -33.76
N ASP A 172 10.20 1.88 -34.40
CA ASP A 172 9.45 0.70 -34.86
C ASP A 172 9.07 -0.23 -33.69
N LEU A 173 9.64 -0.04 -32.50
CA LEU A 173 9.47 -0.95 -31.38
C LEU A 173 8.09 -0.85 -30.72
N SER A 174 7.53 -2.01 -30.38
CA SER A 174 6.34 -2.09 -29.54
C SER A 174 6.68 -1.69 -28.10
N ASN A 175 5.72 -1.14 -27.34
CA ASN A 175 5.90 -0.91 -25.90
C ASN A 175 6.27 -2.19 -25.11
N HIS A 176 5.99 -3.38 -25.65
CA HIS A 176 6.50 -4.64 -25.09
C HIS A 176 8.02 -4.76 -25.17
N ALA A 177 8.66 -4.21 -26.21
CA ALA A 177 10.12 -4.20 -26.34
C ALA A 177 10.81 -3.20 -25.41
N TRP A 178 10.05 -2.22 -24.92
CA TRP A 178 10.47 -1.32 -23.85
C TRP A 178 10.17 -1.90 -22.47
N GLY A 179 9.40 -2.98 -22.36
CA GLY A 179 8.89 -3.50 -21.09
C GLY A 179 7.85 -2.60 -20.44
N LEU A 180 7.17 -1.76 -21.22
CA LEU A 180 6.16 -0.79 -20.75
C LEU A 180 4.72 -1.24 -21.02
N ALA A 181 4.53 -2.50 -21.41
CA ALA A 181 3.22 -3.07 -21.68
C ALA A 181 3.10 -4.49 -21.15
N ILE A 182 1.86 -4.89 -20.83
CA ILE A 182 1.46 -6.26 -20.57
C ILE A 182 0.21 -6.59 -21.38
N ASP A 183 0.10 -7.85 -21.77
CA ASP A 183 -1.12 -8.45 -22.30
C ASP A 183 -1.66 -9.43 -21.26
N MET A 184 -2.95 -9.35 -20.89
CA MET A 184 -3.57 -10.32 -19.98
C MET A 184 -4.86 -10.93 -20.56
N ASN A 185 -5.09 -12.21 -20.26
CA ASN A 185 -6.30 -12.94 -20.66
C ASN A 185 -6.65 -12.80 -22.17
N ALA A 186 -5.66 -12.73 -23.06
CA ALA A 186 -5.84 -12.45 -24.50
C ALA A 186 -6.81 -13.39 -25.24
N GLY A 187 -6.96 -14.63 -24.76
CA GLY A 187 -7.95 -15.57 -25.31
C GLY A 187 -9.40 -15.15 -25.05
N THR A 188 -9.70 -14.62 -23.86
CA THR A 188 -11.05 -14.16 -23.47
C THR A 188 -11.34 -12.76 -23.99
N ASN A 189 -10.28 -11.95 -24.13
CA ASN A 189 -10.32 -10.54 -24.48
C ASN A 189 -9.63 -10.33 -25.84
N PRO A 190 -10.26 -10.70 -26.98
CA PRO A 190 -9.58 -10.71 -28.26
C PRO A 190 -9.44 -9.31 -28.88
N ILE A 191 -8.32 -9.12 -29.56
CA ILE A 191 -8.03 -7.95 -30.38
C ILE A 191 -8.89 -7.97 -31.64
N ARG A 192 -9.67 -6.91 -31.89
CA ARG A 192 -10.61 -6.86 -33.03
C ARG A 192 -10.85 -5.43 -33.53
N SER A 193 -11.19 -5.34 -34.82
CA SER A 193 -11.78 -4.14 -35.41
C SER A 193 -13.30 -4.22 -35.37
N TYR A 194 -13.93 -3.13 -34.92
CA TYR A 194 -15.37 -2.99 -34.82
C TYR A 194 -15.83 -1.92 -35.79
N ALA A 195 -16.76 -2.26 -36.68
CA ALA A 195 -17.37 -1.30 -37.61
C ALA A 195 -18.65 -0.70 -37.02
N GLY A 196 -19.05 0.47 -37.53
CA GLY A 196 -20.38 1.00 -37.30
C GLY A 196 -21.47 0.11 -37.93
N ILE A 197 -22.59 -0.07 -37.25
CA ILE A 197 -23.70 -0.94 -37.68
C ILE A 197 -24.96 -0.09 -37.81
N ASN A 198 -25.72 -0.24 -38.91
CA ASN A 198 -27.01 0.43 -39.11
C ASN A 198 -26.98 1.97 -38.96
N GLY A 199 -25.92 2.62 -39.45
CA GLY A 199 -25.75 4.08 -39.34
C GLY A 199 -25.24 4.57 -37.99
N ALA A 200 -25.11 3.68 -36.99
CA ALA A 200 -24.41 3.97 -35.75
C ALA A 200 -22.89 4.02 -35.99
N THR A 201 -22.20 4.83 -35.21
CA THR A 201 -20.73 4.84 -35.20
C THR A 201 -20.17 3.55 -34.61
N ALA A 202 -18.97 3.14 -35.05
CA ALA A 202 -18.18 2.08 -34.44
C ALA A 202 -17.98 2.23 -32.92
N CYS A 203 -18.09 3.46 -32.38
CA CYS A 203 -18.02 3.71 -30.94
C CYS A 203 -19.25 3.25 -30.14
N GLN A 204 -20.35 2.92 -30.82
CA GLN A 204 -21.54 2.30 -30.23
C GLN A 204 -21.56 0.78 -30.41
N THR A 205 -20.58 0.21 -31.10
CA THR A 205 -20.46 -1.24 -31.27
C THR A 205 -19.81 -1.82 -30.00
N PRO A 206 -20.50 -2.73 -29.28
CA PRO A 206 -19.97 -3.32 -28.05
C PRO A 206 -18.65 -4.07 -28.27
N VAL A 207 -17.66 -3.83 -27.41
CA VAL A 207 -16.41 -4.59 -27.38
C VAL A 207 -16.61 -5.94 -26.72
N GLN A 208 -15.98 -6.99 -27.27
CA GLN A 208 -15.90 -8.30 -26.64
C GLN A 208 -14.83 -8.26 -25.53
N THR A 209 -15.28 -8.32 -24.27
CA THR A 209 -14.43 -8.36 -23.08
C THR A 209 -15.18 -9.04 -21.94
N ASP A 210 -14.47 -9.73 -21.05
CA ASP A 210 -15.00 -10.15 -19.75
C ASP A 210 -14.67 -9.15 -18.63
N MET A 211 -13.75 -8.22 -18.89
CA MET A 211 -13.31 -7.25 -17.89
C MET A 211 -14.45 -6.29 -17.51
N PRO A 212 -14.86 -6.26 -16.23
CA PRO A 212 -15.79 -5.27 -15.74
C PRO A 212 -15.12 -3.90 -15.63
N ARG A 213 -15.95 -2.86 -15.47
CA ARG A 213 -15.47 -1.47 -15.44
C ARG A 213 -14.43 -1.24 -14.35
N TRP A 214 -14.62 -1.85 -13.18
CA TRP A 214 -13.71 -1.66 -12.05
C TRP A 214 -12.31 -2.19 -12.34
N VAL A 215 -12.13 -3.26 -13.15
CA VAL A 215 -10.80 -3.75 -13.54
C VAL A 215 -10.05 -2.69 -14.32
N ILE A 216 -10.73 -2.03 -15.27
CA ILE A 216 -10.10 -0.97 -16.06
C ILE A 216 -9.84 0.28 -15.21
N GLN A 217 -10.73 0.60 -14.27
CA GLN A 217 -10.49 1.69 -13.32
C GLN A 217 -9.33 1.40 -12.37
N THR A 218 -9.10 0.14 -12.00
CA THR A 218 -7.90 -0.28 -11.27
C THR A 218 -6.67 -0.08 -12.15
N ALA A 219 -6.72 -0.42 -13.45
CA ALA A 219 -5.62 -0.13 -14.36
C ALA A 219 -5.30 1.38 -14.41
N GLU A 220 -6.33 2.24 -14.51
CA GLU A 220 -6.19 3.70 -14.47
C GLU A 220 -5.56 4.20 -13.18
N LYS A 221 -6.00 3.68 -12.02
CA LYS A 221 -5.41 3.95 -10.70
C LYS A 221 -3.91 3.63 -10.66
N TRP A 222 -3.50 2.55 -11.33
CA TRP A 222 -2.09 2.16 -11.47
C TRP A 222 -1.38 2.85 -12.66
N GLY A 223 -2.01 3.88 -13.25
CA GLY A 223 -1.44 4.70 -14.33
C GLY A 223 -1.41 4.04 -15.70
N LEU A 224 -2.09 2.90 -15.87
CA LEU A 224 -2.05 2.12 -17.08
C LEU A 224 -3.13 2.59 -18.06
N TYR A 225 -2.72 2.79 -19.32
CA TYR A 225 -3.61 2.98 -20.44
C TYR A 225 -4.09 1.63 -20.94
N TRP A 226 -5.40 1.49 -21.13
CA TRP A 226 -6.01 0.27 -21.65
C TRP A 226 -6.22 0.32 -23.17
N GLY A 227 -5.72 -0.68 -23.89
CA GLY A 227 -5.85 -0.79 -25.34
C GLY A 227 -7.28 -0.95 -25.85
N GLY A 228 -8.21 -1.36 -24.97
CA GLY A 228 -9.65 -1.44 -25.29
C GLY A 228 -10.32 -0.09 -25.62
N TYR A 229 -9.68 1.02 -25.27
CA TYR A 229 -10.12 2.37 -25.69
C TYR A 229 -9.93 2.62 -27.19
N GLY A 230 -9.05 1.85 -27.83
CA GLY A 230 -8.81 1.86 -29.28
C GLY A 230 -7.72 2.82 -29.75
N TRP A 231 -6.73 3.11 -28.90
CA TRP A 231 -5.53 3.88 -29.25
C TRP A 231 -5.84 5.29 -29.80
N ASN A 232 -4.96 5.84 -30.63
CA ASN A 232 -5.04 7.20 -31.19
C ASN A 232 -6.27 7.41 -32.10
N SER A 233 -6.84 6.31 -32.63
CA SER A 233 -8.06 6.29 -33.43
C SER A 233 -9.29 5.83 -32.63
N GLY A 234 -9.19 5.79 -31.31
CA GLY A 234 -10.20 5.28 -30.38
C GLY A 234 -11.45 6.17 -30.23
N CYS A 235 -12.27 5.76 -29.26
CA CYS A 235 -13.56 6.38 -28.96
C CYS A 235 -13.50 7.16 -27.64
N GLN A 236 -13.52 8.50 -27.72
CA GLN A 236 -13.61 9.33 -26.51
C GLN A 236 -14.94 9.09 -25.78
N SER A 237 -16.01 8.92 -26.54
CA SER A 237 -17.36 8.63 -26.09
C SER A 237 -18.09 7.73 -27.09
N THR A 238 -19.25 7.22 -26.72
CA THR A 238 -20.15 6.51 -27.64
C THR A 238 -20.70 7.39 -28.77
N SER A 239 -20.64 8.72 -28.65
CA SER A 239 -21.06 9.66 -29.71
C SER A 239 -19.94 10.01 -30.70
N THR A 240 -18.69 9.62 -30.42
CA THR A 240 -17.53 9.91 -31.27
C THR A 240 -17.71 9.28 -32.65
N GLN A 241 -17.66 10.07 -33.72
CA GLN A 241 -17.92 9.56 -35.08
C GLN A 241 -16.71 8.83 -35.66
N ARG A 242 -16.81 7.51 -35.74
CA ARG A 242 -15.87 6.58 -36.37
C ARG A 242 -16.61 5.56 -37.24
N SER A 243 -16.07 5.28 -38.42
CA SER A 243 -16.54 4.18 -39.28
C SER A 243 -16.03 2.81 -38.81
N SER A 244 -14.82 2.78 -38.23
CA SER A 244 -14.19 1.61 -37.62
C SER A 244 -13.34 2.03 -36.43
N VAL A 245 -13.25 1.17 -35.41
CA VAL A 245 -12.33 1.29 -34.29
C VAL A 245 -11.63 -0.05 -34.04
N TYR A 246 -10.31 -0.03 -34.06
CA TYR A 246 -9.49 -1.17 -33.64
C TYR A 246 -9.34 -1.12 -32.13
N ARG A 247 -9.63 -2.22 -31.43
CA ARG A 247 -9.52 -2.31 -29.98
C ARG A 247 -8.62 -3.47 -29.61
N ASP A 248 -7.83 -3.24 -28.58
CA ASP A 248 -6.87 -4.20 -28.03
C ASP A 248 -7.17 -4.43 -26.55
N PRO A 249 -8.29 -5.11 -26.21
CA PRO A 249 -8.67 -5.33 -24.81
C PRO A 249 -7.62 -6.01 -23.91
N PRO A 250 -6.76 -6.94 -24.35
CA PRO A 250 -5.83 -7.58 -23.43
C PRO A 250 -4.65 -6.67 -23.05
N HIS A 251 -4.37 -5.63 -23.84
CA HIS A 251 -3.18 -4.79 -23.68
C HIS A 251 -3.37 -3.67 -22.66
N PHE A 252 -2.38 -3.52 -21.77
CA PHE A 252 -2.24 -2.43 -20.83
C PHE A 252 -0.82 -1.87 -20.90
N GLU A 253 -0.67 -0.55 -20.97
CA GLU A 253 0.65 0.07 -21.05
C GLU A 253 0.80 1.31 -20.17
N PHE A 254 2.01 1.51 -19.68
CA PHE A 254 2.38 2.74 -19.00
C PHE A 254 2.99 3.73 -19.97
N ARG A 255 2.50 4.97 -19.96
CA ARG A 255 2.91 6.03 -20.91
C ARG A 255 3.43 7.29 -20.20
N GLY A 256 3.92 7.14 -18.98
CA GLY A 256 4.56 8.22 -18.21
C GLY A 256 6.08 8.09 -18.18
N THR A 257 6.72 8.91 -17.35
CA THR A 257 8.17 8.83 -17.08
C THR A 257 8.47 7.85 -15.93
N PRO A 258 9.72 7.39 -15.76
CA PRO A 258 10.10 6.57 -14.60
C PRO A 258 9.77 7.23 -13.24
N ALA A 259 9.94 8.56 -13.14
CA ALA A 259 9.60 9.30 -11.93
C ALA A 259 8.09 9.29 -11.65
N GLN A 260 7.25 9.37 -12.69
CA GLN A 260 5.81 9.24 -12.55
C GLN A 260 5.39 7.81 -12.18
N ALA A 261 6.05 6.80 -12.74
CA ALA A 261 5.82 5.41 -12.33
C ALA A 261 6.09 5.21 -10.84
N GLN A 262 7.21 5.73 -10.35
CA GLN A 262 7.53 5.70 -8.92
C GLN A 262 6.49 6.45 -8.08
N ALA A 263 6.09 7.66 -8.49
CA ALA A 263 5.10 8.45 -7.77
C ALA A 263 3.75 7.72 -7.64
N ILE A 264 3.28 7.08 -8.72
CA ILE A 264 2.03 6.30 -8.74
C ILE A 264 2.15 5.08 -7.84
N TYR A 265 3.27 4.35 -7.91
CA TYR A 265 3.50 3.19 -7.05
C TYR A 265 3.46 3.59 -5.57
N GLU A 266 4.20 4.63 -5.18
CA GLU A 266 4.23 5.11 -3.81
C GLU A 266 2.88 5.67 -3.34
N PHE A 267 2.17 6.38 -4.20
CA PHE A 267 0.82 6.89 -3.90
C PHE A 267 -0.13 5.72 -3.60
N ASN A 268 -0.14 4.69 -4.44
CA ASN A 268 -1.01 3.53 -4.25
C ASN A 268 -0.60 2.70 -3.03
N LEU A 269 0.70 2.54 -2.75
CA LEU A 269 1.16 1.90 -1.51
C LEU A 269 0.66 2.62 -0.27
N ARG A 270 0.78 3.96 -0.22
CA ARG A 270 0.33 4.74 0.95
C ARG A 270 -1.18 4.64 1.19
N ASN A 271 -1.95 4.52 0.10
CA ASN A 271 -3.41 4.47 0.13
C ASN A 271 -3.97 3.03 0.01
N ASP A 272 -3.13 1.99 0.14
CA ASP A 272 -3.60 0.61 0.09
C ASP A 272 -4.38 0.28 1.37
N PRO A 273 -5.70 -0.03 1.27
CA PRO A 273 -6.51 -0.38 2.44
C PRO A 273 -6.05 -1.67 3.13
N ARG A 274 -5.15 -2.45 2.50
CA ARG A 274 -4.54 -3.67 3.07
C ARG A 274 -3.21 -3.42 3.79
N ARG A 275 -2.68 -2.19 3.75
CA ARG A 275 -1.40 -1.84 4.38
C ARG A 275 -1.51 -1.92 5.91
N GLN A 276 -0.59 -2.63 6.54
CA GLN A 276 -0.47 -2.68 8.00
C GLN A 276 0.57 -1.66 8.47
N CYS A 277 0.17 -0.80 9.41
CA CYS A 277 0.97 0.28 9.96
C CYS A 277 0.96 0.24 11.48
N PHE A 278 2.06 0.67 12.08
CA PHE A 278 2.23 0.87 13.51
C PHE A 278 2.59 2.34 13.74
N ASP A 279 1.90 2.97 14.67
CA ASP A 279 2.38 4.23 15.23
C ASP A 279 3.60 3.92 16.10
N THR A 280 4.65 4.73 15.97
CA THR A 280 5.83 4.73 16.85
C THR A 280 6.02 6.12 17.42
N VAL A 281 6.85 6.25 18.44
CA VAL A 281 7.21 7.55 19.03
C VAL A 281 8.72 7.72 18.97
N THR A 282 9.18 8.88 18.51
CA THR A 282 10.61 9.22 18.54
C THR A 282 11.07 9.50 19.98
N GLU A 283 12.38 9.55 20.21
CA GLU A 283 12.99 10.02 21.47
C GLU A 283 12.41 11.36 21.94
N ALA A 284 12.13 12.26 20.99
CA ALA A 284 11.55 13.58 21.23
C ALA A 284 10.03 13.55 21.51
N GLY A 285 9.41 12.38 21.64
CA GLY A 285 7.97 12.26 21.91
C GLY A 285 7.07 12.51 20.69
N THR A 286 7.63 12.57 19.48
CA THR A 286 6.86 12.80 18.24
C THR A 286 6.34 11.48 17.68
N ALA A 287 5.05 11.41 17.33
CA ALA A 287 4.49 10.24 16.65
C ALA A 287 5.05 10.09 15.22
N LEU A 288 5.35 8.86 14.82
CA LEU A 288 5.83 8.48 13.50
C LEU A 288 5.13 7.19 13.04
N GLU A 289 4.49 7.23 11.87
CA GLU A 289 3.87 6.03 11.29
C GLU A 289 4.93 5.17 10.58
N GLN A 290 4.99 3.89 10.90
CA GLN A 290 5.84 2.89 10.23
C GLN A 290 4.97 1.77 9.66
N CYS A 291 5.14 1.44 8.39
CA CYS A 291 4.27 0.47 7.72
C CYS A 291 5.06 -0.61 6.98
N ASN A 292 4.39 -1.76 6.78
CA ASN A 292 5.00 -2.95 6.17
C ASN A 292 6.33 -3.33 6.84
N VAL A 293 6.42 -3.13 8.17
CA VAL A 293 7.56 -3.51 8.97
C VAL A 293 7.71 -5.03 8.86
N THR A 294 8.83 -5.48 8.30
CA THR A 294 9.17 -6.91 8.19
C THR A 294 10.27 -7.23 9.18
N GLY A 295 10.18 -8.39 9.84
CA GLY A 295 11.16 -8.82 10.84
C GLY A 295 10.94 -8.24 12.25
N VAL A 296 11.99 -8.33 13.05
CA VAL A 296 11.97 -7.97 14.47
C VAL A 296 12.06 -6.45 14.65
N PRO A 297 11.16 -5.78 15.41
CA PRO A 297 11.25 -4.36 15.72
C PRO A 297 12.64 -3.96 16.23
N GLU A 298 13.22 -2.88 15.70
CA GLU A 298 14.62 -2.53 15.96
C GLU A 298 14.84 -1.89 17.36
N ALA A 299 16.12 -1.78 17.73
CA ALA A 299 16.55 -1.05 18.92
C ALA A 299 16.18 0.44 18.81
N GLY A 300 15.89 1.08 19.95
CA GLY A 300 15.52 2.50 20.01
C GLY A 300 14.08 2.81 19.62
N TRP A 301 13.29 1.80 19.21
CA TRP A 301 11.87 1.99 18.94
C TRP A 301 11.10 2.17 20.24
N ARG A 302 10.27 3.22 20.28
CA ARG A 302 9.24 3.40 21.30
C ARG A 302 7.89 3.11 20.66
N LEU A 303 7.28 2.00 21.04
CA LEU A 303 5.97 1.58 20.53
C LEU A 303 4.87 2.05 21.49
N PRO A 304 4.03 3.04 21.12
CA PRO A 304 2.84 3.37 21.87
C PRO A 304 1.87 2.19 21.86
N VAL A 305 1.43 1.80 23.05
CA VAL A 305 0.44 0.76 23.29
C VAL A 305 -0.82 1.45 23.78
N ASP A 306 -1.86 1.43 22.94
CA ASP A 306 -3.20 1.82 23.37
C ASP A 306 -3.83 0.66 24.12
N THR A 307 -4.16 0.91 25.38
CA THR A 307 -4.75 -0.11 26.25
C THR A 307 -6.27 -0.11 26.17
N ALA A 308 -6.92 0.83 25.48
CA ALA A 308 -8.37 1.00 25.45
C ALA A 308 -9.03 0.90 26.86
N PRO A 309 -8.56 1.68 27.84
CA PRO A 309 -8.94 1.50 29.23
C PRO A 309 -10.40 1.94 29.52
N PRO A 310 -11.05 1.37 30.55
CA PRO A 310 -12.32 1.89 31.04
C PRO A 310 -12.15 3.30 31.63
N ALA A 311 -13.23 4.08 31.67
CA ALA A 311 -13.22 5.42 32.23
C ALA A 311 -12.74 5.42 33.70
N GLY A 312 -11.84 6.36 34.04
CA GLY A 312 -11.27 6.50 35.38
C GLY A 312 -10.05 5.62 35.66
N ALA A 313 -9.60 4.81 34.70
CA ALA A 313 -8.35 4.09 34.82
C ALA A 313 -7.14 5.03 34.79
N THR A 314 -6.16 4.78 35.66
CA THR A 314 -4.92 5.56 35.79
C THR A 314 -3.66 4.71 35.56
N ALA A 315 -3.78 3.39 35.62
CA ALA A 315 -2.72 2.45 35.28
C ALA A 315 -3.29 1.14 34.71
N ALA A 316 -2.49 0.43 33.93
CA ALA A 316 -2.77 -0.92 33.47
C ALA A 316 -1.85 -1.91 34.17
N MET A 317 -2.40 -3.00 34.68
CA MET A 317 -1.64 -4.19 35.01
C MET A 317 -1.52 -5.01 33.73
N ILE A 318 -0.28 -5.30 33.33
CA ILE A 318 0.03 -5.99 32.08
C ILE A 318 0.98 -7.16 32.31
N ASN A 319 0.96 -8.12 31.41
CA ASN A 319 2.05 -9.04 31.16
C ASN A 319 2.79 -8.59 29.89
N ILE A 320 4.07 -8.28 30.02
CA ILE A 320 4.95 -7.95 28.89
C ILE A 320 5.83 -9.15 28.58
N THR A 321 5.77 -9.64 27.36
CA THR A 321 6.62 -10.73 26.87
C THR A 321 7.56 -10.21 25.79
N ALA A 322 8.86 -10.36 25.99
CA ALA A 322 9.88 -10.19 24.97
C ALA A 322 10.14 -11.55 24.31
N THR A 323 10.11 -11.62 22.98
CA THR A 323 10.34 -12.87 22.24
C THR A 323 11.23 -12.65 21.02
N GLU A 324 11.97 -13.70 20.66
CA GLU A 324 12.93 -13.74 19.54
C GLU A 324 13.93 -12.55 19.52
N PRO A 325 14.57 -12.18 20.64
CA PRO A 325 15.51 -11.07 20.67
C PRO A 325 16.78 -11.38 19.87
N ALA A 326 17.22 -10.40 19.07
CA ALA A 326 18.41 -10.53 18.22
C ALA A 326 19.73 -10.51 19.01
N ALA A 327 19.72 -9.90 20.19
CA ALA A 327 20.84 -9.83 21.14
C ALA A 327 20.32 -9.74 22.59
N ALA A 328 21.22 -9.78 23.57
CA ALA A 328 20.82 -9.51 24.96
C ALA A 328 20.39 -8.03 25.12
N GLY A 329 19.36 -7.79 25.94
CA GLY A 329 18.81 -6.46 26.14
C GLY A 329 17.65 -6.44 27.12
N PHE A 330 16.83 -5.39 27.01
CA PHE A 330 15.68 -5.16 27.88
C PHE A 330 14.58 -4.35 27.18
N LEU A 331 13.36 -4.50 27.70
CA LEU A 331 12.23 -3.61 27.40
C LEU A 331 11.99 -2.66 28.57
N THR A 332 11.64 -1.42 28.27
CA THR A 332 11.22 -0.41 29.25
C THR A 332 9.76 -0.06 29.00
N LEU A 333 8.97 0.07 30.07
CA LEU A 333 7.60 0.55 30.03
C LEU A 333 7.60 1.98 30.57
N GLU A 334 7.17 2.93 29.76
CA GLU A 334 7.34 4.35 30.06
C GLU A 334 6.21 5.22 29.50
N ALA A 335 6.18 6.50 29.87
CA ALA A 335 5.27 7.46 29.27
C ALA A 335 5.67 7.75 27.80
N CYS A 336 4.69 7.98 26.93
CA CYS A 336 4.94 8.32 25.52
C CYS A 336 5.40 9.78 25.29
N SER A 337 5.44 10.61 26.33
CA SER A 337 6.05 11.94 26.26
C SER A 337 7.56 11.84 25.98
N PRO A 338 8.26 12.94 25.65
CA PRO A 338 9.71 12.93 25.58
C PRO A 338 10.26 12.33 26.88
N ASN A 339 11.07 11.29 26.78
CA ASN A 339 11.63 10.61 27.94
C ASN A 339 13.09 10.29 27.69
N GLN A 340 13.97 10.84 28.53
CA GLN A 340 15.35 10.39 28.70
C GLN A 340 15.75 10.61 30.15
N PRO A 341 16.54 9.71 30.76
CA PRO A 341 17.12 8.49 30.18
C PRO A 341 16.21 7.24 30.27
N HIS A 342 16.37 6.27 29.34
CA HIS A 342 15.73 4.94 29.40
C HIS A 342 16.45 4.01 30.40
N ASP A 343 16.54 4.41 31.66
CA ASP A 343 17.38 3.79 32.69
C ASP A 343 16.68 2.68 33.50
N THR A 344 15.44 2.35 33.16
CA THR A 344 14.65 1.29 33.82
C THR A 344 14.41 0.11 32.88
N SER A 345 14.21 -1.08 33.44
CA SER A 345 13.87 -2.29 32.70
C SER A 345 12.65 -2.95 33.32
N ALA A 346 11.70 -3.38 32.49
CA ALA A 346 10.55 -4.17 32.89
C ALA A 346 10.80 -5.67 32.66
N VAL A 347 11.47 -6.02 31.56
CA VAL A 347 11.92 -7.39 31.28
C VAL A 347 13.31 -7.36 30.64
N ASN A 348 14.20 -8.21 31.14
CA ASN A 348 15.55 -8.41 30.60
C ASN A 348 15.60 -9.77 29.91
N PHE A 349 16.38 -9.89 28.85
CA PHE A 349 16.45 -11.11 28.05
C PHE A 349 17.83 -11.28 27.41
N ALA A 350 18.26 -12.53 27.20
CA ALA A 350 19.41 -12.89 26.39
C ALA A 350 19.00 -13.09 24.92
N LYS A 351 19.99 -13.23 24.03
CA LYS A 351 19.75 -13.54 22.60
C LYS A 351 18.93 -14.83 22.44
N GLY A 352 17.86 -14.78 21.66
CA GLY A 352 16.94 -15.89 21.41
C GLY A 352 16.06 -16.30 22.60
N GLU A 353 16.15 -15.62 23.74
CA GLU A 353 15.36 -15.94 24.93
C GLU A 353 13.96 -15.31 24.84
N THR A 354 12.92 -16.11 25.08
CA THR A 354 11.59 -15.57 25.36
C THR A 354 11.46 -15.37 26.87
N ALA A 355 11.27 -14.12 27.30
CA ALA A 355 11.14 -13.75 28.70
C ALA A 355 9.88 -12.91 28.90
N ALA A 356 9.15 -13.16 29.99
CA ALA A 356 7.95 -12.41 30.34
C ALA A 356 8.04 -11.86 31.76
N ALA A 357 7.43 -10.69 31.97
CA ALA A 357 7.30 -10.08 33.28
C ALA A 357 5.92 -9.43 33.41
N MET A 358 5.34 -9.51 34.60
CA MET A 358 4.14 -8.76 34.94
C MET A 358 4.53 -7.38 35.47
N ALA A 359 3.83 -6.35 35.03
CA ALA A 359 4.10 -4.97 35.41
C ALA A 359 2.79 -4.19 35.64
N VAL A 360 2.86 -3.16 36.48
CA VAL A 360 1.83 -2.12 36.56
C VAL A 360 2.42 -0.86 35.95
N VAL A 361 1.79 -0.37 34.88
CA VAL A 361 2.27 0.77 34.10
C VAL A 361 1.26 1.92 34.15
N PRO A 362 1.67 3.13 34.54
CA PRO A 362 0.83 4.32 34.40
C PRO A 362 0.46 4.55 32.93
N ILE A 363 -0.79 4.95 32.67
CA ILE A 363 -1.27 5.28 31.33
C ILE A 363 -1.49 6.78 31.19
N ASP A 364 -1.22 7.32 30.00
CA ASP A 364 -1.43 8.73 29.68
C ASP A 364 -2.93 9.08 29.58
N ALA A 365 -3.25 10.37 29.38
CA ALA A 365 -4.63 10.84 29.25
C ALA A 365 -5.39 10.21 28.06
N ASN A 366 -4.69 9.63 27.09
CA ASN A 366 -5.26 8.90 25.97
C ASN A 366 -5.31 7.38 26.23
N GLY A 367 -4.96 6.91 27.43
CA GLY A 367 -4.97 5.50 27.80
C GLY A 367 -3.76 4.71 27.32
N ARG A 368 -2.64 5.37 27.04
CA ARG A 368 -1.47 4.75 26.40
C ARG A 368 -0.24 4.75 27.30
N PHE A 369 0.64 3.80 27.06
CA PHE A 369 2.04 3.83 27.51
C PHE A 369 2.95 3.43 26.35
N CYS A 370 4.25 3.65 26.46
CA CYS A 370 5.21 3.31 25.42
C CYS A 370 6.14 2.18 25.86
N VAL A 371 6.42 1.26 24.94
CA VAL A 371 7.43 0.20 25.09
C VAL A 371 8.69 0.62 24.36
N TYR A 372 9.75 0.95 25.11
CA TYR A 372 11.08 1.14 24.57
C TYR A 372 11.85 -0.18 24.51
N ARG A 373 12.68 -0.33 23.47
CA ARG A 373 13.51 -1.53 23.21
C ARG A 373 14.98 -1.15 23.17
N SER A 374 15.83 -1.73 24.03
CA SER A 374 17.27 -1.48 23.96
C SER A 374 18.00 -2.29 22.89
N THR A 375 17.36 -3.32 22.35
CA THR A 375 17.83 -4.12 21.21
C THR A 375 16.65 -4.61 20.38
N ALA A 376 16.90 -5.16 19.19
CA ALA A 376 15.83 -5.65 18.33
C ALA A 376 15.12 -6.85 18.95
N VAL A 377 13.81 -6.73 19.22
CA VAL A 377 12.99 -7.77 19.88
C VAL A 377 11.48 -7.58 19.60
N HIS A 378 10.73 -8.68 19.49
CA HIS A 378 9.28 -8.64 19.48
C HIS A 378 8.73 -8.46 20.90
N SER A 379 7.63 -7.73 21.04
CA SER A 379 6.93 -7.63 22.32
C SER A 379 5.47 -8.01 22.19
N ILE A 380 4.95 -8.76 23.16
CA ILE A 380 3.53 -9.05 23.33
C ILE A 380 3.10 -8.38 24.64
N VAL A 381 2.02 -7.59 24.58
CA VAL A 381 1.44 -6.93 25.76
C VAL A 381 0.04 -7.49 25.97
N ASP A 382 -0.16 -8.16 27.10
CA ASP A 382 -1.47 -8.60 27.54
C ASP A 382 -1.93 -7.72 28.69
N VAL A 383 -3.08 -7.05 28.56
CA VAL A 383 -3.67 -6.31 29.69
C VAL A 383 -4.46 -7.28 30.56
N VAL A 384 -4.09 -7.37 31.84
CA VAL A 384 -4.70 -8.28 32.81
C VAL A 384 -5.67 -7.56 33.75
N GLY A 385 -5.57 -6.23 33.86
CA GLY A 385 -6.51 -5.42 34.62
C GLY A 385 -6.15 -3.93 34.58
N TYR A 386 -7.04 -3.09 35.10
CA TYR A 386 -6.80 -1.65 35.23
C TYR A 386 -6.95 -1.23 36.69
N LEU A 387 -6.16 -0.24 37.08
CA LEU A 387 -6.31 0.43 38.37
C LEU A 387 -7.06 1.73 38.15
N THR A 388 -8.08 1.95 38.97
CA THR A 388 -8.87 3.18 39.01
C THR A 388 -8.53 4.00 40.24
N ASP A 389 -8.87 5.28 40.21
CA ASP A 389 -8.79 6.18 41.35
C ASP A 389 -9.89 5.92 42.43
N SER A 390 -10.90 5.11 42.09
CA SER A 390 -12.07 4.77 42.94
C SER A 390 -12.06 3.30 43.39
N GLY A 391 -12.30 3.04 44.69
CA GLY A 391 -12.32 1.71 45.33
C GLY A 391 -11.49 1.64 46.64
N GLU A 392 -11.49 0.49 47.36
CA GLU A 392 -10.44 0.21 48.35
C GLU A 392 -9.11 0.19 47.59
N ARG A 393 -8.27 1.19 47.83
CA ARG A 393 -7.00 1.38 47.10
C ARG A 393 -6.18 0.09 47.20
N LEU A 394 -5.79 -0.49 46.07
CA LEU A 394 -4.45 -1.05 45.99
C LEU A 394 -3.51 0.13 46.29
N TRP A 395 -3.04 0.23 47.53
CA TRP A 395 -2.22 1.34 47.97
C TRP A 395 -0.85 1.22 47.28
N PHE A 396 -0.73 1.86 46.12
CA PHE A 396 0.56 2.11 45.47
C PHE A 396 1.05 3.49 45.93
N ASP A 397 1.98 3.50 46.88
CA ASP A 397 2.71 4.70 47.28
C ASP A 397 4.03 4.72 46.47
N PRO A 398 4.16 5.56 45.42
CA PRO A 398 5.37 5.61 44.63
C PRO A 398 6.51 6.17 45.49
N SER A 399 7.32 5.27 46.05
CA SER A 399 8.57 5.65 46.66
C SER A 399 9.61 5.93 45.57
N THR A 400 10.55 6.84 45.84
CA THR A 400 11.77 6.94 45.01
C THR A 400 12.38 5.53 44.92
N PRO A 401 12.63 4.97 43.73
CA PRO A 401 13.14 3.61 43.61
C PRO A 401 14.39 3.42 44.48
N GLN A 402 14.27 2.59 45.51
CA GLN A 402 15.39 2.25 46.39
C GLN A 402 15.86 0.84 46.05
N ARG A 403 17.13 0.72 45.63
CA ARG A 403 17.77 -0.59 45.52
C ARG A 403 18.03 -1.12 46.92
N LEU A 404 17.16 -2.01 47.39
CA LEU A 404 17.27 -2.58 48.74
C LEU A 404 18.46 -3.56 48.85
N VAL A 405 18.76 -4.29 47.78
CA VAL A 405 19.88 -5.24 47.69
C VAL A 405 20.46 -5.21 46.27
N ASP A 406 21.78 -5.07 46.15
CA ASP A 406 22.54 -5.40 44.93
C ASP A 406 23.54 -6.50 45.26
N THR A 407 23.32 -7.71 44.73
CA THR A 407 24.24 -8.83 44.98
C THR A 407 25.50 -8.78 44.09
N ARG A 408 25.63 -7.79 43.21
CA ARG A 408 26.82 -7.59 42.34
C ARG A 408 27.85 -6.65 42.98
N GLU A 409 27.40 -5.76 43.85
CA GLU A 409 28.29 -4.97 44.71
C GLU A 409 28.77 -5.90 45.83
N THR A 410 29.97 -6.45 45.72
CA THR A 410 30.55 -7.24 46.80
C THR A 410 30.96 -6.31 47.94
N GLY A 411 30.02 -6.01 48.84
CA GLY A 411 30.30 -5.25 50.07
C GLY A 411 29.08 -4.62 50.73
N ASN A 412 28.46 -5.38 51.65
CA ASN A 412 27.53 -4.96 52.71
C ASN A 412 26.03 -4.92 52.37
N GLY A 413 25.41 -6.10 52.49
CA GLY A 413 24.06 -6.20 53.02
C GLY A 413 23.96 -5.80 54.49
N ALA A 414 22.70 -5.61 54.90
CA ALA A 414 22.16 -5.42 56.25
C ALA A 414 22.30 -4.02 56.91
N ARG A 415 21.17 -3.32 56.96
CA ARG A 415 20.46 -3.18 58.25
C ARG A 415 19.03 -3.65 58.10
#